data_AF-A0A7U7L6R9-F1
#
_entry.id   AF-A0A7U7L6R9-F1
#
_cell.length_a   1.000
_cell.length_b   1.000
_cell.length_c   1.000
_cell.angle_alpha   90.00
_cell.angle_beta   90.00
_cell.angle_gamma   90.00
#
_symmetry.space_group_name_H-M   'P 1'
#
loop_
_entity.id
_entity.type
_entity.pdbx_description
1 polymer ?
#
loop_
_entity_poly.entity_id
_entity_poly.type
_entity_poly.pdbx_seq_one_letter_code
_entity_poly.pdbx_strand_id
1 'polypeptide(L)' 'MSSHHDVTKSVPRREVLPGTIVKHKGHAWRASANTNSGLYLETAVEKTRINVDYVEIYLNPFGNTLGI' A
#
# COMPACT_ATOMS: atom_id res chain seq x y z
N MET A 1 12.47 -23.59 5.38
CA MET A 1 12.22 -22.15 5.63
C MET A 1 11.45 -21.64 4.42
N SER A 2 10.12 -21.59 4.49
CA SER A 2 9.30 -21.17 3.36
C SER A 2 9.42 -19.66 3.22
N SER A 3 10.26 -19.21 2.27
CA SER A 3 10.32 -17.81 1.86
C SER A 3 8.95 -17.43 1.31
N HIS A 4 8.08 -16.86 2.14
CA HIS A 4 6.92 -16.11 1.66
C HIS A 4 7.51 -14.89 0.99
N HIS A 5 7.81 -15.00 -0.31
CA HIS A 5 8.09 -13.84 -1.13
C HIS A 5 6.78 -13.06 -1.20
N ASP A 6 6.63 -12.09 -0.30
CA ASP A 6 5.58 -11.10 -0.40
C ASP A 6 5.71 -10.45 -1.78
N VAL A 7 4.76 -10.75 -2.66
CA VAL A 7 4.77 -10.21 -4.01
C VAL A 7 4.30 -8.76 -3.90
N THR A 8 5.22 -7.82 -4.09
CA THR A 8 4.92 -6.39 -4.13
C THR A 8 5.05 -5.86 -5.54
N LYS A 9 4.25 -4.83 -5.87
CA LYS A 9 4.34 -4.11 -7.14
C LYS A 9 4.44 -2.62 -6.88
N SER A 10 5.36 -1.95 -7.56
CA SER A 10 5.41 -0.49 -7.59
C SER A 10 4.33 0.03 -8.55
N VAL A 11 3.45 0.88 -8.05
CA VAL A 11 2.37 1.51 -8.83
C VAL A 11 2.37 3.02 -8.63
N PRO A 12 1.91 3.81 -9.62
CA PRO A 12 1.67 5.23 -9.42
C PRO A 12 0.72 5.46 -8.24
N ARG A 13 1.03 6.41 -7.37
CA ARG A 13 0.18 6.75 -6.20
C ARG A 13 -1.27 7.00 -6.61
N ARG A 14 -1.50 7.64 -7.75
CA ARG A 14 -2.83 7.96 -8.28
C ARG A 14 -3.72 6.74 -8.55
N GLU A 15 -3.14 5.55 -8.71
CA GLU A 15 -3.86 4.31 -8.97
C GLU A 15 -4.23 3.56 -7.68
N VAL A 16 -3.75 4.04 -6.52
CA VAL A 16 -4.05 3.41 -5.23
C VAL A 16 -5.42 3.82 -4.74
N LEU A 17 -6.28 2.82 -4.53
CA LEU A 17 -7.61 3.00 -3.96
C LEU A 17 -7.56 2.88 -2.44
N PRO A 18 -8.42 3.61 -1.70
CA PRO A 18 -8.66 3.34 -0.28
C PRO A 18 -8.97 1.85 -0.06
N GLY A 19 -8.41 1.27 1.00
CA GLY A 19 -8.42 -0.16 1.29
C GLY A 19 -7.12 -0.88 0.91
N THR A 20 -6.43 -0.43 -0.14
CA THR A 20 -5.20 -1.06 -0.64
C THR A 20 -4.14 -1.22 0.44
N ILE A 21 -3.50 -2.39 0.50
CA ILE A 21 -2.37 -2.65 1.40
C ILE A 21 -1.06 -2.20 0.73
N VAL A 22 -0.41 -1.22 1.35
CA VAL A 22 0.80 -0.54 0.89
C VAL A 22 1.97 -0.96 1.77
N LYS A 23 3.13 -1.22 1.18
CA LYS A 23 4.39 -1.41 1.90
C LYS A 23 5.03 -0.05 2.17
N HIS A 24 5.09 0.32 3.45
CA HIS A 24 5.69 1.58 3.87
C HIS A 24 6.55 1.36 5.13
N LYS A 25 7.79 1.87 5.11
CA LYS A 25 8.81 1.65 6.15
C LYS A 25 9.06 0.16 6.48
N GLY A 26 8.93 -0.72 5.49
CA GLY A 26 9.11 -2.16 5.67
C GLY A 26 7.90 -2.89 6.29
N HIS A 27 6.79 -2.20 6.55
CA HIS A 27 5.58 -2.77 7.12
C HIS A 27 4.36 -2.59 6.19
N ALA A 28 3.30 -3.35 6.45
CA ALA A 28 2.02 -3.23 5.76
C ALA A 28 1.16 -2.11 6.39
N TRP A 29 0.66 -1.22 5.55
CA TRP A 29 -0.21 -0.11 5.90
C TRP A 29 -1.45 -0.15 5.04
N ARG A 30 -2.61 0.20 5.59
CA ARG A 30 -3.84 0.35 4.81
C ARG A 30 -3.91 1.77 4.25
N ALA A 31 -4.16 1.91 2.96
CA ALA A 31 -4.53 3.19 2.37
C ALA A 31 -5.92 3.59 2.90
N SER A 32 -6.01 4.66 3.68
CA SER A 32 -7.29 5.15 4.22
C SER A 32 -7.96 6.18 3.32
N ALA A 33 -7.17 7.00 2.62
CA ALA A 33 -7.65 7.96 1.63
C ALA A 33 -6.55 8.31 0.63
N ASN A 34 -6.92 8.57 -0.61
CA ASN A 34 -6.00 9.10 -1.63
C ASN A 34 -6.58 10.38 -2.22
N THR A 35 -5.91 11.51 -1.98
CA THR A 35 -6.35 12.82 -2.46
C THR A 35 -5.25 13.50 -3.27
N ASN A 36 -5.56 14.62 -3.93
CA ASN A 36 -4.55 15.42 -4.61
C ASN A 36 -3.41 15.84 -3.67
N SER A 37 -3.69 16.01 -2.38
CA SER A 37 -2.72 16.39 -1.37
C SER A 37 -1.81 15.24 -0.93
N GLY A 38 -2.19 13.97 -1.12
CA GLY A 38 -1.35 12.83 -0.76
C GLY A 38 -2.13 11.54 -0.50
N LEU A 39 -1.39 10.48 -0.21
CA LEU A 39 -1.93 9.18 0.20
C LEU A 39 -1.84 9.07 1.72
N TYR A 40 -2.98 8.89 2.36
CA TYR A 40 -3.11 8.66 3.79
C TYR A 40 -3.04 7.17 4.06
N LEU A 41 -2.16 6.81 4.99
CA LEU A 41 -1.91 5.45 5.41
C LEU A 41 -2.24 5.31 6.89
N GLU A 42 -2.79 4.17 7.27
CA GLU A 42 -3.04 3.84 8.67
C GLU A 42 -2.66 2.39 8.98
N THR A 43 -2.20 2.19 10.21
CA THR A 43 -2.15 0.89 10.87
C THR A 43 -3.19 0.88 12.00
N ALA A 44 -3.19 -0.17 12.82
CA ALA A 44 -4.03 -0.22 14.01
C ALA A 44 -3.72 0.90 15.03
N VAL A 45 -2.50 1.46 15.00
CA VAL A 45 -1.99 2.37 16.04
C VAL A 45 -1.46 3.70 15.50
N GLU A 46 -1.17 3.78 14.20
CA GLU A 46 -0.54 4.96 13.59
C GLU A 46 -1.30 5.44 12.35
N LYS A 47 -1.16 6.74 12.07
CA LYS A 47 -1.61 7.37 10.83
C LYS A 47 -0.48 8.23 10.26
N THR A 48 -0.30 8.20 8.95
CA THR A 48 0.69 9.01 8.26
C THR A 48 0.18 9.45 6.89
N ARG A 49 0.80 10.49 6.34
CA ARG A 49 0.56 10.97 4.97
C ARG A 49 1.87 10.89 4.19
N ILE A 50 1.81 10.29 3.01
CA ILE A 50 2.91 10.27 2.06
C ILE A 50 2.55 11.01 0.78
N ASN A 51 3.54 11.65 0.18
CA ASN A 51 3.40 12.39 -1.07
C ASN A 51 4.53 12.01 -2.04
N VAL A 52 4.58 10.72 -2.35
CA VAL A 52 5.53 10.14 -3.31
C VAL A 52 4.78 9.80 -4.60
N ASP A 53 5.48 9.79 -5.73
CA ASP A 53 4.86 9.51 -7.04
C ASP A 53 4.50 8.03 -7.22
N TYR A 54 5.31 7.15 -6.63
CA TYR A 54 5.15 5.70 -6.69
C TYR A 54 5.13 5.10 -5.29
N VAL A 55 4.33 4.05 -5.14
CA VAL A 55 4.20 3.31 -3.89
C VAL A 55 4.24 1.81 -4.16
N GLU A 56 4.82 1.05 -3.25
CA GLU A 56 4.77 -0.41 -3.30
C GLU A 56 3.46 -0.91 -2.68
N ILE A 57 2.70 -1.70 -3.43
CA ILE A 57 1.48 -2.36 -2.95
C ILE A 57 1.70 -3.86 -2.83
N TYR A 58 1.02 -4.51 -1.89
CA TYR A 58 1.01 -5.96 -1.78
C TYR A 58 0.00 -6.57 -2.75
N LEU A 59 0.41 -7.66 -3.39
CA LEU A 59 -0.42 -8.45 -4.30
C LEU A 59 -0.84 -9.76 -3.66
N ASN A 60 -2.01 -10.25 -4.06
CA ASN A 60 -2.47 -11.58 -3.72
C ASN A 60 -1.77 -12.63 -4.60
N PRO A 61 -1.93 -13.94 -4.33
CA PRO A 61 -1.31 -15.00 -5.12
C PRO A 61 -1.70 -15.02 -6.61
N PHE A 62 -2.77 -14.32 -6.99
CA PHE A 62 -3.27 -14.19 -8.35
C PHE A 62 -2.77 -12.92 -9.06
N GLY A 63 -1.94 -12.10 -8.40
CA GLY A 63 -1.40 -10.85 -8.94
C GLY A 63 -2.31 -9.62 -8.80
N ASN A 64 -3.42 -9.73 -8.06
CA ASN A 64 -4.34 -8.61 -7.82
C ASN A 64 -3.95 -7.84 -6.56
N THR A 65 -4.29 -6.55 -6.51
CA THR A 65 -4.08 -5.69 -5.34
C THR A 65 -4.80 -6.25 -4.11
N LEU A 66 -4.11 -6.33 -2.97
CA LEU A 66 -4.72 -6.70 -1.69
C LEU A 66 -5.44 -5.52 -1.04
N GLY A 67 -6.61 -5.77 -0.45
CA GLY A 67 -7.33 -4.82 0.42
C GLY A 67 -8.41 -3.97 -0.26
N ILE A 68 -8.76 -4.25 -1.52
CA ILE A 68 -9.89 -3.64 -2.23
C ILE A 68 -11.13 -4.54 -2.22
#